data_AF-A0A1M4V734-F1
#
_entry.id   AF-A0A1M4V734-F1
#
_cell.length_a   1.000
_cell.length_b   1.000
_cell.length_c   1.000
_cell.angle_alpha   90.00
_cell.angle_beta   90.00
_cell.angle_gamma   90.00
#
_symmetry.space_group_name_H-M   'P 1'
#
loop_
_entity.id
_entity.type
_entity.pdbx_description
1 polymer ?
#
loop_
_entity_poly.entity_id
_entity_poly.type
_entity_poly.pdbx_seq_one_letter_code
_entity_poly.pdbx_strand_id
1 'polypeptide(L)'
;MTRDELAKEIAKGLIETGVEGPFDAVSCSTAGDYPSIGCSQWEGGRADTLLSYIDGGDKFIGRTYSDIEVSGELPELAELLDSEQGHEAQIIVLASDAMTYVDAVMDAGLTDERCIIYAGIWCSTSHYVVARFISRRAERGEDVNNLWTLAELFGAEYAIAADCEEYSEGYENRAWRTYEHVSELDLSEYGVPEYEGA
;
A
#
# COMPACT_ATOMS: atom_id res chain seq x y z
N MET A 1 -5.37 -14.29 -11.46
CA MET A 1 -6.23 -13.47 -10.56
C MET A 1 -6.94 -12.35 -11.31
N THR A 2 -8.02 -11.78 -10.77
CA THR A 2 -8.67 -10.55 -11.25
C THR A 2 -7.98 -9.29 -10.70
N ARG A 3 -8.27 -8.12 -11.29
CA ARG A 3 -7.75 -6.82 -10.85
C ARG A 3 -8.12 -6.53 -9.39
N ASP A 4 -9.37 -6.77 -9.00
CA ASP A 4 -9.86 -6.56 -7.64
C ASP A 4 -9.20 -7.50 -6.62
N GLU A 5 -8.96 -8.76 -6.99
CA GLU A 5 -8.24 -9.72 -6.13
C GLU A 5 -6.79 -9.29 -5.93
N LEU A 6 -6.09 -8.89 -7.01
CA LEU A 6 -4.72 -8.36 -6.92
C LEU A 6 -4.65 -7.11 -6.03
N ALA A 7 -5.59 -6.18 -6.20
CA ALA A 7 -5.63 -4.95 -5.42
C ALA A 7 -5.88 -5.21 -3.92
N LYS A 8 -6.70 -6.22 -3.58
CA LYS A 8 -6.90 -6.66 -2.20
C LYS A 8 -5.64 -7.25 -1.59
N GLU A 9 -4.93 -8.12 -2.30
CA GLU A 9 -3.68 -8.69 -1.79
C GLU A 9 -2.59 -7.63 -1.64
N ILE A 10 -2.51 -6.65 -2.55
CA ILE A 10 -1.63 -5.48 -2.40
C ILE A 10 -1.98 -4.69 -1.15
N ALA A 11 -3.26 -4.42 -0.90
CA ALA A 11 -3.70 -3.67 0.28
C ALA A 11 -3.33 -4.39 1.60
N LYS A 12 -3.54 -5.71 1.67
CA LYS A 12 -3.09 -6.52 2.81
C LYS A 12 -1.58 -6.45 2.99
N GLY A 13 -0.83 -6.65 1.90
CA GLY A 13 0.63 -6.61 1.93
C GLY A 13 1.22 -5.26 2.35
N LEU A 14 0.60 -4.14 1.94
CA LEU A 14 0.98 -2.80 2.38
C LEU A 14 0.92 -2.64 3.91
N ILE A 15 -0.08 -3.25 4.54
CA ILE A 15 -0.29 -3.25 5.98
C ILE A 15 0.69 -4.21 6.66
N GLU A 16 0.76 -5.47 6.20
CA GLU A 16 1.58 -6.52 6.83
C GLU A 16 3.08 -6.26 6.73
N THR A 17 3.54 -5.66 5.63
CA THR A 17 4.95 -5.31 5.45
C THR A 17 5.33 -4.04 6.23
N GLY A 18 4.37 -3.31 6.81
CA GLY A 18 4.59 -2.06 7.54
C GLY A 18 5.05 -0.92 6.64
N VAL A 19 4.65 -0.95 5.36
CA VAL A 19 4.87 0.15 4.42
C VAL A 19 3.96 1.33 4.75
N GLU A 20 2.73 1.03 5.15
CA GLU A 20 1.77 2.00 5.66
C GLU A 20 1.91 2.15 7.18
N GLY A 21 1.30 3.20 7.74
CA GLY A 21 1.25 3.46 9.17
C GLY A 21 0.30 2.52 9.93
N PRO A 22 0.15 2.70 11.25
CA PRO A 22 -0.80 1.93 12.03
C PRO A 22 -2.25 2.33 11.73
N PHE A 23 -3.20 1.43 11.98
CA PHE A 23 -4.63 1.65 11.72
C PHE A 23 -5.23 2.79 12.54
N ASP A 24 -4.75 3.00 13.76
CA ASP A 24 -5.22 4.00 14.72
C ASP A 24 -4.62 5.39 14.50
N ALA A 25 -3.83 5.57 13.43
CA ALA A 25 -3.11 6.81 13.20
C ALA A 25 -4.08 7.98 13.00
N VAL A 26 -3.94 9.02 13.83
CA VAL A 26 -4.64 10.29 13.69
C VAL A 26 -3.63 11.42 13.84
N SER A 27 -3.51 12.26 12.83
CA SER A 27 -2.61 13.42 12.86
C SER A 27 -3.26 14.64 12.22
N CYS A 28 -2.71 15.83 12.49
CA CYS A 28 -3.09 17.04 11.78
C CYS A 28 -2.33 17.11 10.47
N SER A 29 -3.05 17.32 9.36
CA SER A 29 -2.41 17.45 8.06
C SER A 29 -1.43 18.63 8.02
N THR A 30 -0.34 18.44 7.29
CA THR A 30 0.63 19.51 7.04
C THR A 30 0.11 20.60 6.08
N ALA A 31 -0.97 20.31 5.34
CA ALA A 31 -1.55 21.22 4.36
C ALA A 31 -2.81 21.97 4.84
N GLY A 32 -3.29 21.72 6.06
CA GLY A 32 -4.36 22.50 6.67
C GLY A 32 -4.94 21.88 7.94
N ASP A 33 -5.94 22.56 8.51
CA ASP A 33 -6.66 22.10 9.70
C ASP A 33 -7.69 21.02 9.34
N TYR A 34 -7.22 19.83 9.01
CA TYR A 34 -8.06 18.67 8.76
C TYR A 34 -7.35 17.40 9.20
N PRO A 35 -8.10 16.38 9.63
CA PRO A 35 -7.51 15.16 10.13
C PRO A 35 -6.92 14.34 8.98
N SER A 36 -5.76 13.77 9.25
CA SER A 36 -5.09 12.75 8.43
C SER A 36 -5.15 11.44 9.20
N ILE A 37 -5.88 10.46 8.66
CA ILE A 37 -6.35 9.30 9.44
C ILE A 37 -6.02 7.96 8.80
N GLY A 38 -5.89 6.93 9.64
CA GLY A 38 -5.68 5.54 9.23
C GLY A 38 -4.28 5.27 8.70
N CYS A 39 -4.05 4.01 8.32
CA CYS A 39 -2.74 3.50 7.90
C CYS A 39 -2.15 4.28 6.73
N SER A 40 -2.98 4.74 5.79
CA SER A 40 -2.53 5.51 4.62
C SER A 40 -2.69 7.03 4.74
N GLN A 41 -2.95 7.53 5.96
CA GLN A 41 -3.05 8.96 6.23
C GLN A 41 -4.04 9.64 5.27
N TRP A 42 -5.23 9.07 5.15
CA TRP A 42 -6.28 9.59 4.29
C TRP A 42 -6.74 10.97 4.78
N GLU A 43 -6.96 11.88 3.84
CA GLU A 43 -7.31 13.28 4.09
C GLU A 43 -8.54 13.70 3.28
N GLY A 44 -9.27 14.71 3.78
CA GLY A 44 -10.41 15.31 3.10
C GLY A 44 -11.48 14.29 2.69
N GLY A 45 -11.95 14.36 1.44
CA GLY A 45 -13.02 13.47 0.97
C GLY A 45 -12.69 11.98 1.02
N ARG A 46 -11.39 11.60 1.01
CA ARG A 46 -10.98 10.20 1.18
C ARG A 46 -11.11 9.76 2.64
N ALA A 47 -10.75 10.63 3.59
CA ALA A 47 -11.00 10.41 5.02
C ALA A 47 -12.50 10.28 5.30
N ASP A 48 -13.33 11.18 4.73
CA ASP A 48 -14.78 11.12 4.88
C ASP A 48 -15.37 9.82 4.29
N THR A 49 -14.82 9.35 3.16
CA THR A 49 -15.22 8.08 2.55
C THR A 49 -14.90 6.91 3.48
N LEU A 50 -13.69 6.87 4.06
CA LEU A 50 -13.32 5.85 5.05
C LEU A 50 -14.29 5.85 6.24
N LEU A 51 -14.52 7.01 6.85
CA LEU A 51 -15.42 7.15 7.99
C LEU A 51 -16.86 6.73 7.67
N SER A 52 -17.31 6.87 6.42
CA SER A 52 -18.66 6.47 6.02
C SER A 52 -18.90 4.95 6.03
N TYR A 53 -17.84 4.14 6.08
CA TYR A 53 -17.92 2.67 6.19
C TYR A 53 -17.94 2.17 7.64
N ILE A 54 -17.72 3.04 8.62
CA ILE A 54 -17.55 2.67 10.03
C ILE A 54 -18.72 3.23 10.84
N ASP A 55 -19.35 2.39 11.67
CA ASP A 55 -20.46 2.80 12.51
C ASP A 55 -19.96 3.85 13.52
N GLY A 56 -20.64 5.01 13.58
CA GLY A 56 -20.22 6.16 14.38
C GLY A 56 -19.19 7.07 13.71
N GLY A 57 -18.70 6.73 12.50
CA GLY A 57 -17.78 7.56 11.74
C GLY A 57 -18.40 8.87 11.25
N ASP A 58 -19.72 8.91 11.08
CA ASP A 58 -20.49 10.10 10.72
C ASP A 58 -20.32 11.26 11.69
N LYS A 59 -20.00 10.96 12.95
CA LYS A 59 -19.62 11.94 13.98
C LYS A 59 -18.40 12.78 13.60
N PHE A 60 -17.49 12.25 12.80
CA PHE A 60 -16.19 12.86 12.47
C PHE A 60 -16.12 13.43 11.05
N ILE A 61 -17.04 13.04 10.16
CA ILE A 61 -17.07 13.49 8.76
C ILE A 61 -17.16 15.02 8.67
N GLY A 62 -16.28 15.60 7.85
CA GLY A 62 -16.23 17.03 7.58
C GLY A 62 -15.78 17.92 8.75
N ARG A 63 -15.36 17.34 9.89
CA ARG A 63 -14.82 18.11 11.02
C ARG A 63 -13.34 18.42 10.81
N THR A 64 -12.90 19.55 11.35
CA THR A 64 -11.47 19.89 11.35
C THR A 64 -10.73 19.14 12.44
N TYR A 65 -9.41 18.99 12.30
CA TYR A 65 -8.59 18.35 13.33
C TYR A 65 -8.72 19.10 14.67
N SER A 66 -8.60 20.44 14.64
CA SER A 66 -8.68 21.27 15.83
C SER A 66 -10.01 21.15 16.56
N ASP A 67 -11.13 20.98 15.85
CA ASP A 67 -12.45 20.81 16.48
C ASP A 67 -12.55 19.47 17.24
N ILE A 68 -12.03 18.40 16.66
CA ILE A 68 -11.97 17.07 17.29
C ILE A 68 -11.03 17.10 18.50
N GLU A 69 -9.87 17.75 18.37
CA GLU A 69 -8.88 17.91 19.43
C GLU A 69 -9.44 18.70 20.62
N VAL A 70 -10.03 19.87 20.36
CA VAL A 70 -10.62 20.72 21.41
C VAL A 70 -11.77 20.03 22.12
N SER A 71 -12.51 19.18 21.41
CA SER A 71 -13.59 18.36 21.99
C SER A 71 -13.06 17.17 22.80
N GLY A 72 -11.76 16.86 22.72
CA GLY A 72 -11.14 15.72 23.41
C GLY A 72 -11.45 14.37 22.76
N GLU A 73 -11.83 14.35 21.48
CA GLU A 73 -12.39 13.17 20.80
C GLU A 73 -11.37 12.46 19.89
N LEU A 74 -10.11 12.91 19.86
CA LEU A 74 -9.04 12.21 19.11
C LEU A 74 -8.87 10.73 19.52
N PRO A 75 -8.90 10.37 20.84
CA PRO A 75 -8.80 8.96 21.22
C PRO A 75 -9.99 8.12 20.76
N GLU A 76 -11.18 8.70 20.72
CA GLU A 76 -12.40 8.01 20.24
C GLU A 76 -12.31 7.78 18.73
N LEU A 77 -11.80 8.75 17.97
CA LEU A 77 -11.54 8.57 16.53
C LEU A 77 -10.48 7.49 16.29
N ALA A 78 -9.39 7.46 17.07
CA ALA A 78 -8.36 6.43 16.96
C ALA A 78 -8.92 5.04 17.28
N GLU A 79 -9.71 4.88 18.35
CA GLU A 79 -10.37 3.62 18.73
C GLU A 79 -11.37 3.15 17.65
N LEU A 80 -12.11 4.08 17.05
CA LEU A 80 -13.02 3.78 15.94
C LEU A 80 -12.25 3.21 14.73
N LEU A 81 -11.11 3.81 14.39
CA LEU A 81 -10.25 3.35 13.30
C LEU A 81 -9.59 2.00 13.60
N ASP A 82 -9.24 1.73 14.87
CA ASP A 82 -8.61 0.48 15.32
C ASP A 82 -9.62 -0.66 15.57
N SER A 83 -10.91 -0.40 15.42
CA SER A 83 -11.94 -1.44 15.52
C SER A 83 -11.86 -2.43 14.36
N GLU A 84 -12.45 -3.63 14.52
CA GLU A 84 -12.54 -4.63 13.45
C GLU A 84 -13.20 -4.05 12.17
N GLN A 85 -14.30 -3.30 12.33
CA GLN A 85 -14.94 -2.59 11.22
C GLN A 85 -14.03 -1.51 10.64
N GLY A 86 -13.26 -0.81 11.48
CA GLY A 86 -12.28 0.18 11.06
C GLY A 86 -11.16 -0.42 10.20
N HIS A 87 -10.62 -1.58 10.61
CA HIS A 87 -9.62 -2.31 9.84
C HIS A 87 -10.17 -2.79 8.49
N GLU A 88 -11.38 -3.36 8.47
CA GLU A 88 -12.04 -3.78 7.23
C GLU A 88 -12.29 -2.60 6.29
N ALA A 89 -12.76 -1.47 6.81
CA ALA A 89 -12.99 -0.26 6.03
C ALA A 89 -11.68 0.29 5.43
N GLN A 90 -10.59 0.30 6.20
CA GLN A 90 -9.28 0.73 5.72
C GLN A 90 -8.75 -0.19 4.61
N ILE A 91 -8.94 -1.51 4.72
CA ILE A 91 -8.58 -2.47 3.67
C ILE A 91 -9.40 -2.23 2.39
N ILE A 92 -10.71 -1.95 2.50
CA ILE A 92 -11.58 -1.67 1.34
C ILE A 92 -11.11 -0.41 0.61
N VAL A 93 -10.86 0.68 1.34
CA VAL A 93 -10.41 1.94 0.74
C VAL A 93 -9.02 1.78 0.13
N LEU A 94 -8.09 1.13 0.84
CA LEU A 94 -6.74 0.89 0.35
C LEU A 94 -6.72 -0.02 -0.88
N ALA A 95 -7.57 -1.05 -0.93
CA ALA A 95 -7.72 -1.89 -2.11
C ALA A 95 -8.27 -1.09 -3.29
N SER A 96 -9.19 -0.16 -3.06
CA SER A 96 -9.67 0.73 -4.11
C SER A 96 -8.55 1.63 -4.66
N ASP A 97 -7.65 2.11 -3.81
CA ASP A 97 -6.47 2.87 -4.24
C ASP A 97 -5.48 1.99 -5.02
N ALA A 98 -5.24 0.77 -4.51
CA ALA A 98 -4.33 -0.21 -5.10
C ALA A 98 -4.74 -0.70 -6.48
N MET A 99 -5.99 -0.55 -6.88
CA MET A 99 -6.43 -0.80 -8.26
C MET A 99 -5.62 0.02 -9.29
N THR A 100 -5.24 1.26 -8.96
CA THR A 100 -4.38 2.08 -9.82
C THR A 100 -2.96 1.53 -9.88
N TYR A 101 -2.50 0.87 -8.81
CA TYR A 101 -1.17 0.26 -8.75
C TYR A 101 -1.12 -0.96 -9.65
N VAL A 102 -2.15 -1.82 -9.60
CA VAL A 102 -2.31 -2.97 -10.49
C VAL A 102 -2.20 -2.54 -11.95
N ASP A 103 -2.99 -1.54 -12.36
CA ASP A 103 -2.95 -1.05 -13.74
C ASP A 103 -1.55 -0.55 -14.13
N ALA A 104 -0.93 0.26 -13.27
CA ALA A 104 0.37 0.86 -13.55
C ALA A 104 1.49 -0.19 -13.72
N VAL A 105 1.50 -1.25 -12.91
CA VAL A 105 2.55 -2.29 -12.99
C VAL A 105 2.29 -3.29 -14.11
N MET A 106 1.03 -3.57 -14.43
CA MET A 106 0.67 -4.39 -15.60
C MET A 106 1.02 -3.66 -16.90
N ASP A 107 0.72 -2.36 -17.00
CA ASP A 107 1.11 -1.52 -18.13
C ASP A 107 2.65 -1.41 -18.27
N ALA A 108 3.39 -1.60 -17.18
CA ALA A 108 4.85 -1.65 -17.17
C ALA A 108 5.43 -3.00 -17.64
N GLY A 109 4.60 -4.02 -17.87
CA GLY A 109 4.99 -5.31 -18.40
C GLY A 109 4.95 -6.49 -17.42
N LEU A 110 4.40 -6.29 -16.20
CA LEU A 110 4.17 -7.41 -15.29
C LEU A 110 2.93 -8.21 -15.67
N THR A 111 3.06 -9.53 -15.62
CA THR A 111 2.02 -10.51 -15.92
C THR A 111 1.92 -11.60 -14.87
N ASP A 112 2.99 -11.88 -14.12
CA ASP A 112 2.97 -12.82 -13.00
C ASP A 112 2.28 -12.21 -11.78
N GLU A 113 1.32 -12.94 -11.18
CA GLU A 113 0.51 -12.44 -10.07
C GLU A 113 1.34 -12.02 -8.84
N ARG A 114 2.37 -12.79 -8.48
CA ARG A 114 3.20 -12.48 -7.32
C ARG A 114 4.06 -11.25 -7.59
N CYS A 115 4.61 -11.13 -8.80
CA CYS A 115 5.34 -9.94 -9.22
C CYS A 115 4.45 -8.69 -9.22
N ILE A 116 3.20 -8.81 -9.67
CA ILE A 116 2.21 -7.71 -9.62
C ILE A 116 1.94 -7.29 -8.17
N ILE A 117 1.69 -8.24 -7.28
CA ILE A 117 1.45 -7.95 -5.85
C ILE A 117 2.69 -7.30 -5.22
N TYR A 118 3.87 -7.87 -5.44
CA TYR A 118 5.15 -7.33 -4.97
C TYR A 118 5.33 -5.89 -5.40
N ALA A 119 5.24 -5.60 -6.71
CA ALA A 119 5.42 -4.26 -7.23
C ALA A 119 4.32 -3.30 -6.75
N GLY A 120 3.08 -3.78 -6.61
CA GLY A 120 1.96 -3.00 -6.09
C GLY A 120 2.18 -2.51 -4.65
N ILE A 121 2.81 -3.32 -3.80
CA ILE A 121 3.18 -2.91 -2.43
C ILE A 121 4.21 -1.77 -2.43
N TRP A 122 5.00 -1.63 -3.50
CA TRP A 122 5.95 -0.52 -3.66
C TRP A 122 5.30 0.78 -4.16
N CYS A 123 4.11 0.68 -4.76
CA CYS A 123 3.44 1.81 -5.41
C CYS A 123 2.87 2.86 -4.46
N SER A 124 2.70 2.56 -3.16
CA SER A 124 2.20 3.52 -2.15
C SER A 124 3.02 4.80 -2.09
N THR A 125 4.32 4.71 -2.34
CA THR A 125 5.21 5.87 -2.38
C THR A 125 5.10 6.61 -3.71
N SER A 126 5.13 5.88 -4.84
CA SER A 126 4.87 6.44 -6.17
C SER A 126 4.70 5.34 -7.24
N HIS A 127 3.45 5.05 -7.62
CA HIS A 127 3.15 4.11 -8.71
C HIS A 127 3.80 4.50 -10.06
N TYR A 128 3.96 5.80 -10.34
CA TYR A 128 4.64 6.26 -11.56
C TYR A 128 6.13 5.93 -11.59
N VAL A 129 6.85 6.14 -10.48
CA VAL A 129 8.27 5.81 -10.38
C VAL A 129 8.49 4.31 -10.47
N VAL A 130 7.64 3.53 -9.79
CA VAL A 130 7.66 2.05 -9.82
C VAL A 130 7.41 1.52 -11.23
N ALA A 131 6.35 1.97 -11.91
CA ALA A 131 6.05 1.51 -13.27
C ALA A 131 7.22 1.81 -14.24
N ARG A 132 7.79 3.02 -14.17
CA ARG A 132 8.96 3.40 -14.98
C ARG A 132 10.21 2.63 -14.61
N PHE A 133 10.38 2.27 -13.33
CA PHE A 133 11.47 1.42 -12.87
C PHE A 133 11.39 0.06 -13.56
N ILE A 134 10.23 -0.60 -13.46
CA ILE A 134 9.96 -1.93 -14.03
C ILE A 134 10.15 -1.92 -15.55
N SER A 135 9.51 -0.98 -16.25
CA SER A 135 9.53 -0.96 -17.72
C SER A 135 10.96 -0.85 -18.26
N ARG A 136 11.81 -0.03 -17.62
CA ARG A 136 13.22 0.10 -18.00
C ARG A 136 14.03 -1.17 -17.73
N ARG A 137 13.68 -1.96 -16.71
CA ARG A 137 14.38 -3.22 -16.40
C ARG A 137 13.99 -4.28 -17.43
N ALA A 138 12.72 -4.35 -17.78
CA ALA A 138 12.23 -5.18 -18.87
C ALA A 138 12.90 -4.82 -20.21
N GLU A 139 13.03 -3.52 -20.53
CA GLU A 139 13.72 -3.03 -21.74
C GLU A 139 15.21 -3.43 -21.79
N ARG A 140 15.87 -3.61 -20.63
CA ARG A 140 17.25 -4.09 -20.54
C ARG A 140 17.37 -5.61 -20.70
N GLY A 141 16.25 -6.33 -20.74
CA GLY A 141 16.20 -7.79 -20.85
C GLY A 141 16.17 -8.53 -19.52
N GLU A 142 15.90 -7.84 -18.41
CA GLU A 142 15.70 -8.50 -17.11
C GLU A 142 14.36 -9.24 -17.06
N ASP A 143 14.32 -10.38 -16.37
CA ASP A 143 13.09 -11.13 -16.13
C ASP A 143 12.29 -10.53 -14.96
N VAL A 144 11.58 -9.44 -15.23
CA VAL A 144 10.76 -8.74 -14.23
C VAL A 144 9.54 -9.55 -13.77
N ASN A 145 9.26 -10.70 -14.39
CA ASN A 145 8.19 -11.62 -14.00
C ASN A 145 8.71 -12.81 -13.18
N ASN A 146 9.99 -12.76 -12.76
CA ASN A 146 10.54 -13.63 -11.73
C ASN A 146 10.59 -12.85 -10.41
N LEU A 147 9.90 -13.34 -9.37
CA LEU A 147 9.77 -12.64 -8.09
C LEU A 147 11.13 -12.37 -7.42
N TRP A 148 12.06 -13.34 -7.47
CA TRP A 148 13.41 -13.18 -6.94
C TRP A 148 14.19 -12.11 -7.70
N THR A 149 14.21 -12.19 -9.04
CA THR A 149 14.87 -11.17 -9.88
C THR A 149 14.28 -9.79 -9.65
N LEU A 150 12.96 -9.68 -9.52
CA LEU A 150 12.31 -8.41 -9.22
C LEU A 150 12.75 -7.86 -7.86
N ALA A 151 12.81 -8.70 -6.82
CA ALA A 151 13.27 -8.30 -5.51
C ALA A 151 14.73 -7.83 -5.50
N GLU A 152 15.63 -8.57 -6.17
CA GLU A 152 17.03 -8.18 -6.34
C GLU A 152 17.16 -6.82 -7.03
N LEU A 153 16.42 -6.60 -8.11
CA LEU A 153 16.44 -5.33 -8.85
C LEU A 153 15.98 -4.17 -7.96
N PHE A 154 14.88 -4.35 -7.20
CA PHE A 154 14.40 -3.32 -6.30
C PHE A 154 15.40 -3.01 -5.18
N GLY A 155 15.96 -4.06 -4.54
CA GLY A 155 16.92 -3.88 -3.46
C GLY A 155 18.23 -3.21 -3.92
N ALA A 156 18.71 -3.55 -5.12
CA ALA A 156 19.99 -3.05 -5.61
C ALA A 156 19.90 -1.71 -6.35
N GLU A 157 18.81 -1.45 -7.07
CA GLU A 157 18.76 -0.35 -8.05
C GLU A 157 17.66 0.68 -7.83
N TYR A 158 16.66 0.41 -6.98
CA TYR A 158 15.49 1.31 -6.87
C TYR A 158 15.88 2.67 -6.30
N ALA A 159 16.68 2.71 -5.23
CA ALA A 159 17.11 3.95 -4.59
C ALA A 159 17.86 4.88 -5.56
N ILE A 160 18.72 4.31 -6.42
CA ILE A 160 19.44 5.05 -7.46
C ILE A 160 18.45 5.57 -8.51
N ALA A 161 17.53 4.73 -8.96
CA ALA A 161 16.56 5.09 -10.00
C ALA A 161 15.55 6.15 -9.54
N ALA A 162 15.28 6.21 -8.24
CA ALA A 162 14.40 7.18 -7.59
C ALA A 162 15.15 8.41 -7.04
N ASP A 163 16.47 8.52 -7.28
CA ASP A 163 17.33 9.64 -6.86
C ASP A 163 17.27 9.89 -5.35
N CYS A 164 17.36 8.79 -4.57
CA CYS A 164 17.15 8.78 -3.13
C CYS A 164 18.07 7.76 -2.44
N GLU A 165 19.32 7.70 -2.90
CA GLU A 165 20.36 6.77 -2.45
C GLU A 165 20.65 6.86 -0.95
N GLU A 166 20.35 7.99 -0.30
CA GLU A 166 20.42 8.14 1.15
C GLU A 166 19.52 7.17 1.93
N TYR A 167 18.50 6.60 1.27
CA TYR A 167 17.58 5.60 1.84
C TYR A 167 17.84 4.17 1.36
N SER A 168 18.98 3.90 0.70
CA SER A 168 19.26 2.61 0.05
C SER A 168 19.09 1.40 0.99
N GLU A 169 19.62 1.47 2.21
CA GLU A 169 19.50 0.38 3.20
C GLU A 169 18.03 0.10 3.57
N GLY A 170 17.22 1.16 3.68
CA GLY A 170 15.79 1.02 3.95
C GLY A 170 15.02 0.37 2.79
N TYR A 171 15.38 0.74 1.55
CA TYR A 171 14.77 0.13 0.37
C TYR A 171 15.22 -1.32 0.14
N GLU A 172 16.48 -1.64 0.41
CA GLU A 172 16.96 -3.02 0.37
C GLU A 172 16.21 -3.89 1.39
N ASN A 173 16.04 -3.40 2.63
CA ASN A 173 15.26 -4.10 3.64
C ASN A 173 13.79 -4.27 3.21
N ARG A 174 13.16 -3.20 2.69
CA ARG A 174 11.79 -3.28 2.15
C ARG A 174 11.67 -4.30 1.03
N ALA A 175 12.68 -4.42 0.15
CA ALA A 175 12.66 -5.37 -0.95
C ALA A 175 12.56 -6.80 -0.43
N TRP A 176 13.43 -7.16 0.51
CA TRP A 176 13.44 -8.50 1.05
C TRP A 176 12.25 -8.82 1.95
N ARG A 177 11.78 -7.87 2.76
CA ARG A 177 10.54 -8.07 3.54
C ARG A 177 9.31 -8.24 2.66
N THR A 178 9.22 -7.49 1.56
CA THR A 178 8.13 -7.65 0.59
C THR A 178 8.25 -9.00 -0.13
N TYR A 179 9.46 -9.42 -0.47
CA TYR A 179 9.73 -10.72 -1.08
C TYR A 179 9.30 -11.86 -0.16
N GLU A 180 9.74 -11.85 1.10
CA GLU A 180 9.39 -12.86 2.10
C GLU A 180 7.86 -13.00 2.21
N HIS A 181 7.16 -11.88 2.45
CA HIS A 181 5.70 -11.86 2.51
C HIS A 181 5.06 -12.45 1.24
N VAL A 182 5.43 -11.95 0.06
CA VAL A 182 4.80 -12.37 -1.21
C VAL A 182 5.16 -13.81 -1.58
N SER A 183 6.34 -14.31 -1.21
CA SER A 183 6.75 -15.69 -1.46
C SER A 183 5.95 -16.70 -0.63
N GLU A 184 5.47 -16.28 0.55
CA GLU A 184 4.71 -17.10 1.50
C GLU A 184 3.18 -16.97 1.31
N LEU A 185 2.72 -16.01 0.50
CA LEU A 185 1.28 -15.83 0.23
C LEU A 185 0.66 -17.11 -0.37
N ASP A 186 -0.37 -17.63 0.28
CA ASP A 186 -1.23 -18.67 -0.29
C ASP A 186 -2.23 -18.02 -1.24
N LEU A 187 -2.02 -18.23 -2.54
CA LEU A 187 -2.89 -17.74 -3.61
C LEU A 187 -3.66 -18.89 -4.28
N SER A 188 -3.69 -20.07 -3.65
CA SER A 188 -4.31 -21.27 -4.19
C SER A 188 -5.83 -21.11 -4.35
N GLU A 189 -6.46 -20.28 -3.51
CA GLU A 189 -7.88 -19.92 -3.64
C GLU A 189 -8.19 -19.21 -4.97
N TYR A 190 -7.19 -18.55 -5.56
CA TYR A 190 -7.27 -17.89 -6.85
C TYR A 190 -6.73 -18.73 -8.02
N GLY A 191 -6.35 -19.99 -7.76
CA GLY A 191 -5.78 -20.91 -8.75
C GLY A 191 -4.31 -20.64 -9.10
N VAL A 192 -3.59 -19.85 -8.29
CA VAL A 192 -2.15 -19.61 -8.47
C VAL A 192 -1.38 -20.67 -7.66
N PRO A 193 -0.38 -21.35 -8.25
CA PRO A 193 0.38 -22.38 -7.56
C PRO A 193 1.24 -21.81 -6.40
N GLU A 194 1.67 -22.71 -5.52
CA GLU A 194 2.70 -22.40 -4.52
C GLU A 194 3.96 -21.90 -5.21
N TYR A 195 4.64 -20.96 -4.56
CA TYR A 195 5.89 -20.43 -5.08
C TYR A 195 7.02 -21.45 -4.87
N GLU A 196 7.66 -21.89 -5.95
CA GLU A 196 8.71 -22.92 -5.91
C GLU A 196 10.13 -22.34 -5.65
N GLY A 197 10.27 -21.03 -5.41
CA GLY A 197 11.56 -20.39 -5.20
C GLY A 197 12.36 -20.14 -6.47
N ALA A 198 13.56 -19.58 -6.30
CA ALA A 198 14.58 -19.45 -7.33
C ALA A 198 15.56 -20.64 -7.32
#